data_AF-A0AAP2DDA8-F1
#
_entry.id   AF-A0AAP2DDA8-F1
#
_cell.length_a   1.000
_cell.length_b   1.000
_cell.length_c   1.000
_cell.angle_alpha   90.00
_cell.angle_beta   90.00
_cell.angle_gamma   90.00
#
_symmetry.space_group_name_H-M   'P 1'
#
loop_
_entity.id
_entity.type
_entity.pdbx_description
1 polymer ?
#
loop_
_entity_poly.entity_id
_entity_poly.type
_entity_poly.pdbx_seq_one_letter_code
_entity_poly.pdbx_strand_id
1 'polypeptide(L)'
;MTRHIDLEKVGEKLATDVVAHDDVTNLEVRKKFSDNKRDEEIKNTLHVTFKSFIYVAAVTLMCIFLVRMLHLALPEQCFWLTPDQIQGIDKIFFSSAIGGFIASYFNKYKNV
;
A
#
# COMPACT_ATOMS: atom_id res chain seq x y z
N MET A 1 57.07 -24.15 -33.50
CA MET A 1 55.62 -24.17 -33.81
C MET A 1 55.00 -22.97 -33.11
N THR A 2 55.20 -21.77 -33.68
CA THR A 2 54.94 -20.50 -32.98
C THR A 2 53.55 -20.03 -33.37
N ARG A 3 52.63 -20.03 -32.41
CA ARG A 3 51.26 -19.53 -32.62
C ARG A 3 51.33 -18.02 -32.83
N HIS A 4 51.19 -17.58 -34.08
CA HIS A 4 50.83 -16.20 -34.40
C HIS A 4 49.43 -15.97 -33.83
N ILE A 5 49.36 -15.29 -32.69
CA ILE A 5 48.10 -14.82 -32.13
C ILE A 5 47.75 -13.56 -32.92
N ASP A 6 46.69 -13.65 -33.74
CA ASP A 6 46.16 -12.51 -34.48
C ASP A 6 45.58 -11.48 -33.50
N LEU A 7 46.43 -10.53 -33.10
CA LEU A 7 46.09 -9.44 -32.17
C LEU A 7 44.91 -8.58 -32.68
N GLU A 8 44.69 -8.53 -33.99
CA GLU A 8 43.56 -7.84 -34.61
C GLU A 8 42.21 -8.47 -34.26
N LYS A 9 42.12 -9.82 -34.32
CA LYS A 9 40.91 -10.56 -33.89
C LYS A 9 40.63 -10.43 -32.41
N VAL A 10 41.68 -10.29 -31.59
CA VAL A 10 41.52 -10.09 -30.15
C VAL A 10 40.94 -8.69 -29.86
N GLY A 11 41.39 -7.66 -30.59
CA GLY A 11 40.85 -6.30 -30.48
C GLY A 11 39.38 -6.19 -30.87
N GLU A 12 38.98 -6.80 -31.98
CA GLU A 12 37.58 -6.78 -32.46
C GLU A 12 36.63 -7.50 -31.49
N LYS A 13 37.07 -8.63 -30.94
CA LYS A 13 36.28 -9.39 -29.97
C LYS A 13 36.14 -8.64 -28.64
N LEU A 14 37.18 -7.95 -28.19
CA LEU A 14 37.15 -7.13 -26.99
C LEU A 14 36.22 -5.91 -27.15
N ALA A 15 36.25 -5.25 -28.31
CA ALA A 15 35.37 -4.13 -28.61
C ALA A 15 33.89 -4.56 -28.62
N THR A 16 33.59 -5.71 -29.21
CA THR A 16 32.23 -6.25 -29.29
C THR A 16 31.71 -6.66 -27.90
N ASP A 17 32.54 -7.30 -27.08
CA ASP A 17 32.16 -7.71 -25.72
C ASP A 17 31.94 -6.50 -24.80
N VAL A 18 32.73 -5.41 -24.95
CA VAL A 18 32.55 -4.17 -24.18
C VAL A 18 31.25 -3.44 -24.57
N VAL A 19 30.95 -3.34 -25.87
CA VAL A 19 29.71 -2.72 -26.35
C VAL A 19 28.48 -3.53 -25.89
N ALA A 20 28.54 -4.86 -25.99
CA ALA A 20 27.46 -5.72 -25.53
C ALA A 20 27.22 -5.63 -24.01
N HIS A 21 28.30 -5.50 -23.22
CA HIS A 21 28.19 -5.35 -21.77
C HIS A 21 27.57 -4.01 -21.36
N ASP A 22 27.91 -2.93 -22.07
CA ASP A 22 27.37 -1.59 -21.80
C ASP A 22 25.87 -1.50 -22.16
N ASP A 23 25.44 -2.14 -23.24
CA ASP A 23 24.03 -2.22 -23.63
C ASP A 23 23.18 -3.02 -22.63
N VAL A 24 23.68 -4.16 -22.14
CA VAL A 24 23.00 -4.97 -21.12
C VAL A 24 22.87 -4.21 -19.81
N THR A 25 23.93 -3.50 -19.39
CA THR A 25 23.93 -2.70 -18.16
C THR A 25 22.90 -1.56 -18.25
N ASN A 26 22.81 -0.87 -19.39
CA ASN A 26 21.83 0.19 -19.61
C ASN A 26 20.37 -0.32 -19.67
N LEU A 27 20.15 -1.54 -20.19
CA LEU A 27 18.84 -2.19 -20.20
C LEU A 27 18.36 -2.56 -18.78
N GLU A 28 19.24 -3.12 -17.94
CA GLU A 28 18.92 -3.47 -16.56
C GLU A 28 18.58 -2.25 -15.71
N VAL A 29 19.33 -1.16 -15.89
CA VAL A 29 19.07 0.12 -15.21
C VAL A 29 17.70 0.67 -15.62
N ARG A 30 17.37 0.71 -16.92
CA ARG A 30 16.05 1.17 -17.39
C ARG A 30 14.89 0.32 -16.86
N LYS A 31 15.06 -0.99 -16.80
CA LYS A 31 14.03 -1.91 -16.29
C LYS A 31 13.78 -1.66 -14.80
N LYS A 32 14.84 -1.49 -14.02
CA LYS A 32 14.75 -1.19 -12.58
C LYS A 32 14.11 0.17 -12.30
N PHE A 33 14.40 1.21 -13.10
CA PHE A 33 13.72 2.51 -12.98
C PHE A 33 12.25 2.46 -13.39
N SER A 34 11.89 1.66 -14.40
CA SER A 34 10.50 1.48 -14.83
C SER A 34 9.66 0.76 -13.78
N ASP A 35 10.20 -0.27 -13.13
CA ASP A 35 9.50 -1.00 -12.07
C ASP A 35 9.35 -0.14 -10.80
N ASN A 36 10.40 0.59 -10.40
CA ASN A 36 10.32 1.53 -9.27
C ASN A 36 9.23 2.60 -9.46
N LYS A 37 9.05 3.11 -10.68
CA LYS A 37 8.06 4.15 -10.96
C LYS A 37 6.62 3.63 -10.83
N ARG A 38 6.36 2.37 -11.20
CA ARG A 38 5.04 1.74 -11.00
C ARG A 38 4.76 1.48 -9.52
N ASP A 39 5.76 1.07 -8.76
CA ASP A 39 5.62 0.81 -7.34
C ASP A 39 5.36 2.09 -6.53
N GLU A 40 5.96 3.21 -6.92
CA GLU A 40 5.69 4.52 -6.30
C GLU A 40 4.27 5.03 -6.56
N GLU A 41 3.74 4.84 -7.78
CA GLU A 41 2.37 5.24 -8.12
C GLU A 41 1.31 4.41 -7.36
N ILE A 42 1.56 3.11 -7.18
CA ILE A 42 0.70 2.22 -6.40
C ILE A 42 0.73 2.61 -4.92
N LYS A 43 1.93 2.88 -4.37
CA LYS A 43 2.10 3.32 -2.97
C LYS A 43 1.36 4.63 -2.69
N ASN A 44 1.44 5.60 -3.60
CA ASN A 44 0.78 6.89 -3.40
C ASN A 44 -0.75 6.76 -3.43
N THR A 45 -1.29 6.00 -4.38
CA THR A 45 -2.75 5.77 -4.50
C THR A 45 -3.30 5.04 -3.28
N LEU A 46 -2.59 4.02 -2.78
CA LEU A 46 -2.95 3.32 -1.55
C LEU A 46 -2.87 4.23 -0.32
N HIS A 47 -1.86 5.09 -0.23
CA HIS A 47 -1.72 5.99 0.92
C HIS A 47 -2.85 7.02 0.99
N VAL A 48 -3.24 7.59 -0.14
CA VAL A 48 -4.41 8.48 -0.24
C VAL A 48 -5.70 7.76 0.13
N THR A 49 -5.88 6.53 -0.38
CA THR A 49 -7.05 5.70 -0.07
C THR A 49 -7.12 5.36 1.41
N PHE A 50 -6.00 4.99 2.01
CA PHE A 50 -5.91 4.62 3.41
C PHE A 50 -6.17 5.83 4.34
N LYS A 51 -5.63 7.00 4.01
CA LYS A 51 -5.90 8.25 4.73
C LYS A 51 -7.39 8.62 4.66
N SER A 52 -8.01 8.47 3.48
CA SER A 52 -9.46 8.67 3.31
C SER A 52 -10.27 7.71 4.18
N PHE A 53 -9.89 6.43 4.21
CA PHE A 53 -10.56 5.42 5.03
C PHE A 53 -10.50 5.75 6.53
N ILE A 54 -9.32 6.15 7.04
CA ILE A 54 -9.18 6.58 8.44
C ILE A 54 -10.08 7.78 8.74
N TYR A 55 -10.14 8.75 7.82
CA TYR A 55 -10.97 9.93 8.02
C TYR A 55 -12.46 9.57 8.09
N VAL A 56 -12.95 8.72 7.18
CA VAL A 56 -14.33 8.22 7.20
C VAL A 56 -14.62 7.46 8.49
N ALA A 57 -13.70 6.58 8.94
CA ALA A 57 -13.84 5.85 10.19
C ALA A 57 -13.93 6.79 11.40
N ALA A 58 -13.07 7.82 11.45
CA ALA A 58 -13.07 8.83 12.52
C ALA A 58 -14.37 9.63 12.55
N VAL A 59 -14.86 10.10 11.40
CA VAL A 59 -16.16 10.79 11.28
C VAL A 59 -17.29 9.88 11.74
N THR A 60 -17.26 8.60 11.39
CA THR A 60 -18.31 7.65 11.78
C THR A 60 -18.33 7.42 13.28
N LEU A 61 -17.17 7.22 13.91
CA LEU A 61 -17.05 7.14 15.37
C LEU A 61 -17.54 8.42 16.05
N MET A 62 -17.22 9.59 15.48
CA MET A 62 -17.67 10.87 16.00
C MET A 62 -19.20 11.00 15.93
N CYS A 63 -19.83 10.59 14.83
CA CYS A 63 -21.29 10.56 14.71
C CYS A 63 -21.94 9.64 15.74
N ILE A 64 -21.40 8.43 15.95
CA ILE A 64 -21.90 7.49 16.97
C ILE A 64 -21.80 8.10 18.37
N PHE A 65 -20.68 8.77 18.66
CA PHE A 65 -20.47 9.44 19.93
C PHE A 65 -21.47 10.59 20.17
N LEU A 66 -21.77 11.38 19.14
CA LEU A 66 -22.77 12.43 19.21
C LEU A 66 -24.17 11.88 19.48
N VAL A 67 -24.56 10.79 18.81
CA VAL A 67 -25.85 10.12 19.06
C VAL A 67 -25.91 9.61 20.50
N ARG A 68 -24.83 9.01 21.01
CA ARG A 68 -24.74 8.58 22.41
C ARG A 68 -24.89 9.75 23.39
N MET A 69 -24.25 10.89 23.13
CA MET A 69 -24.37 12.08 23.97
C MET A 69 -25.78 12.67 23.93
N LEU A 70 -26.42 12.68 22.76
CA LEU A 70 -27.81 13.14 22.62
C LEU A 70 -28.78 12.25 23.40
N HIS A 71 -28.59 10.93 23.33
CA HIS A 71 -29.35 9.97 24.13
C HIS A 71 -29.15 10.13 25.64
N LEU A 72 -28.00 10.63 26.08
CA LEU A 72 -27.72 10.86 27.50
C LEU A 72 -28.34 12.18 28.00
N ALA A 73 -28.55 13.14 27.08
CA ALA A 73 -29.13 14.45 27.38
C ALA A 73 -30.67 14.48 27.25
N LEU A 74 -31.27 13.63 26.41
CA LEU A 74 -32.72 13.62 26.17
C LEU A 74 -33.44 12.53 26.99
N PRO A 75 -34.70 12.78 27.40
CA PRO A 75 -35.55 11.76 27.99
C PRO A 75 -35.89 10.64 26.98
N GLU A 76 -36.12 9.42 27.48
CA GLU A 76 -36.25 8.17 26.70
C GLU A 76 -37.31 8.21 25.58
N GLN A 77 -38.25 9.15 25.65
CA GLN A 77 -39.35 9.32 24.72
C GLN A 77 -38.93 9.96 23.39
N CYS A 78 -37.76 10.63 23.35
CA CYS A 78 -37.25 11.33 22.17
C CYS A 78 -36.06 10.59 21.52
N PHE A 79 -35.87 9.34 21.89
CA PHE A 79 -34.84 8.47 21.38
C PHE A 79 -35.08 8.14 19.91
N TRP A 80 -34.18 8.62 19.04
CA TRP A 80 -34.25 8.35 17.60
C TRP A 80 -33.88 6.89 17.30
N LEU A 81 -32.97 6.30 18.08
CA LEU A 81 -32.60 4.89 17.98
C LEU A 81 -32.91 4.13 19.27
N THR A 82 -33.46 2.92 19.14
CA THR A 82 -33.67 2.05 20.30
C THR A 82 -32.31 1.59 20.87
N PRO A 83 -32.18 1.39 22.19
CA PRO A 83 -30.93 0.93 22.80
C PRO A 83 -30.33 -0.33 22.14
N ASP A 84 -31.19 -1.25 21.70
CA ASP A 84 -30.79 -2.46 20.99
C ASP A 84 -30.10 -2.19 19.64
N GLN A 85 -30.56 -1.16 18.91
CA GLN A 85 -29.97 -0.79 17.62
C GLN A 85 -28.57 -0.20 17.81
N ILE A 86 -28.40 0.64 18.82
CA ILE A 86 -27.09 1.22 19.15
C ILE A 86 -26.12 0.12 19.60
N GLN A 87 -26.58 -0.83 20.41
CA GLN A 87 -25.77 -1.97 20.84
C GLN A 87 -25.39 -2.90 19.67
N GLY A 88 -26.26 -3.04 18.68
CA GLY A 88 -25.97 -3.76 17.43
C GLY A 88 -24.85 -3.09 16.63
N ILE A 89 -24.89 -1.77 16.48
CA ILE A 89 -23.86 -0.99 15.79
C ILE A 89 -22.52 -1.12 16.53
N ASP A 90 -22.52 -0.95 17.86
CA ASP A 90 -21.30 -1.09 18.66
C ASP A 90 -20.69 -2.50 18.52
N LYS A 91 -21.51 -3.56 18.50
CA LYS A 91 -21.02 -4.92 18.27
C LYS A 91 -20.37 -5.10 16.90
N ILE A 92 -20.88 -4.44 15.87
CA ILE A 92 -20.27 -4.49 14.53
C ILE A 92 -18.93 -3.73 14.54
N PHE A 93 -18.88 -2.54 15.17
CA PHE A 93 -17.65 -1.74 15.28
C PHE A 93 -16.56 -2.39 16.14
N PHE A 94 -16.94 -2.94 17.29
CA PHE A 94 -16.04 -3.64 18.21
C PHE A 94 -15.87 -5.13 17.87
N SER A 95 -16.52 -5.61 16.81
CA SER A 95 -16.24 -6.93 16.29
C SER A 95 -14.77 -6.97 15.88
N SER A 96 -14.02 -7.81 16.57
CA SER A 96 -12.61 -8.10 16.29
C SER A 96 -12.36 -8.56 14.86
N ALA A 97 -13.40 -8.93 14.10
CA ALA A 97 -13.31 -9.22 12.67
C ALA A 97 -12.86 -7.99 11.85
N ILE A 98 -13.38 -6.79 12.15
CA ILE A 98 -12.98 -5.56 11.44
C ILE A 98 -11.56 -5.17 11.86
N GLY A 99 -11.27 -5.21 13.17
CA GLY A 99 -9.92 -4.93 13.69
C GLY A 99 -8.87 -5.91 13.15
N GLY A 100 -9.21 -7.20 13.04
CA GLY A 100 -8.34 -8.24 12.49
C GLY A 100 -8.13 -8.08 10.98
N PHE A 101 -9.15 -7.66 10.23
CA PHE A 101 -9.00 -7.35 8.81
C PHE A 101 -8.06 -6.16 8.61
N ILE A 102 -8.26 -5.06 9.35
CA ILE A 102 -7.38 -3.89 9.30
C ILE A 102 -5.95 -4.26 9.71
N ALA A 103 -5.78 -5.01 10.82
CA ALA A 103 -4.47 -5.45 11.29
C ALA A 103 -3.75 -6.34 10.28
N SER A 104 -4.48 -7.23 9.58
CA SER A 104 -3.93 -8.08 8.52
C SER A 104 -3.44 -7.25 7.32
N TYR A 105 -4.17 -6.19 6.95
CA TYR A 105 -3.73 -5.24 5.92
C TYR A 105 -2.47 -4.48 6.32
N PHE A 106 -2.38 -4.02 7.58
CA PHE A 106 -1.17 -3.36 8.09
C PHE A 106 0.04 -4.28 8.15
N ASN A 107 -0.13 -5.54 8.58
CA ASN A 107 0.96 -6.50 8.64
C ASN A 107 1.48 -6.87 7.24
N LYS A 108 0.60 -6.88 6.24
CA LYS A 108 0.99 -7.05 4.84
C LYS A 108 1.77 -5.86 4.33
N TYR A 109 1.43 -4.63 4.74
CA TYR A 109 2.15 -3.42 4.34
C TYR A 109 3.52 -3.26 5.02
N LYS A 110 3.67 -3.71 6.27
CA LYS A 110 4.96 -3.66 6.99
C LYS A 110 6.01 -4.63 6.42
N ASN A 111 5.59 -5.69 5.75
CA ASN A 111 6.47 -6.73 5.19
C ASN A 111 6.71 -6.58 3.67
N VAL A 112 6.30 -5.46 3.07
CA VAL A 112 6.61 -5.05 1.68
C VAL A 112 7.44 -3.77 1.73
#